data_AF-A0A9D8BIJ3-F1
#
_entry.id   AF-A0A9D8BIJ3-F1
#
_cell.length_a   1.000
_cell.length_b   1.000
_cell.length_c   1.000
_cell.angle_alpha   90.00
_cell.angle_beta   90.00
_cell.angle_gamma   90.00
#
_symmetry.space_group_name_H-M   'P 1'
#
loop_
_entity.id
_entity.type
_entity.pdbx_description
1 polymer ?
#
loop_
_entity_poly.entity_id
_entity_poly.type
_entity_poly.pdbx_seq_one_letter_code
_entity_poly.pdbx_strand_id
1 'polypeptide(L)'
;MALKETVDQLQELLDAVTKDLEKGAKGNKAASQRVRTGTVKLEKIAKLYRKQSVAFEKTAKTKPAKPAKAAKPAAKAAKKPAAKPAKKPGRK
;
A
#
# COMPACT_ATOMS: atom_id res chain seq x y z
N MET A 1 2.75 5.98 4.90
CA MET A 1 1.66 5.14 5.44
C MET A 1 0.83 4.64 4.28
N ALA A 2 0.74 3.33 4.13
CA ALA A 2 -0.24 2.71 3.26
C ALA A 2 -1.64 2.92 3.84
N LEU A 3 -2.67 2.97 2.99
CA LEU A 3 -4.07 3.13 3.41
C LEU A 3 -4.45 2.12 4.52
N LYS A 4 -3.95 0.90 4.42
CA LYS A 4 -4.18 -0.15 5.41
C LYS A 4 -3.66 0.23 6.80
N GLU A 5 -2.44 0.74 6.93
CA GLU A 5 -1.90 1.19 8.23
C GLU A 5 -2.74 2.32 8.82
N THR A 6 -3.22 3.24 7.99
CA THR A 6 -4.08 4.35 8.44
C THR A 6 -5.46 3.85 8.88
N VAL A 7 -6.00 2.80 8.27
CA VAL A 7 -7.23 2.15 8.73
C VAL A 7 -7.02 1.47 10.09
N ASP A 8 -5.95 0.69 10.22
CA ASP A 8 -5.64 -0.03 11.46
C ASP A 8 -5.44 0.97 12.62
N GLN A 9 -4.73 2.09 12.38
CA GLN A 9 -4.60 3.19 13.35
C GLN A 9 -5.92 3.87 13.71
N LEU A 10 -6.83 4.04 12.75
CA LEU A 10 -8.13 4.65 13.00
C LEU A 10 -9.00 3.74 13.89
N GLN A 11 -8.97 2.43 13.65
CA GLN A 11 -9.69 1.44 14.45
C GLN A 11 -9.16 1.40 15.89
N GLU A 12 -7.85 1.29 16.07
CA GLU A 12 -7.24 1.27 17.41
C GLU A 12 -7.57 2.54 18.20
N LEU A 13 -7.52 3.70 17.54
CA LEU A 13 -7.86 4.97 18.18
C LEU A 13 -9.34 5.05 18.56
N LEU A 14 -10.25 4.58 17.71
CA LEU A 14 -11.68 4.55 17.99
C LEU A 14 -12.00 3.64 19.18
N ASP A 15 -11.37 2.47 19.25
CA ASP A 15 -11.53 1.55 20.38
C ASP A 15 -11.04 2.17 21.69
N ALA A 16 -9.88 2.84 21.66
CA ALA A 16 -9.33 3.53 22.83
C ALA A 16 -10.24 4.68 23.30
N VAL A 17 -10.72 5.51 22.36
CA VAL A 17 -11.62 6.64 22.68
C VAL A 17 -12.94 6.14 23.24
N THR A 18 -13.51 5.06 22.68
CA THR A 18 -14.77 4.48 23.17
C THR A 18 -14.64 3.99 24.60
N LYS A 19 -13.55 3.27 24.93
CA LYS A 19 -13.26 2.82 26.31
C LYS A 19 -13.06 3.99 27.28
N ASP A 20 -12.43 5.08 26.83
CA ASP A 20 -12.23 6.26 27.67
C ASP A 20 -13.51 7.11 27.82
N LEU A 21 -14.42 7.10 26.83
CA LEU A 21 -15.73 7.75 26.94
C LEU A 21 -16.58 7.14 28.06
N GLU A 22 -16.61 5.80 28.16
CA GLU A 22 -17.32 5.11 29.26
C GLU A 22 -16.77 5.51 30.64
N LYS A 23 -15.45 5.65 30.76
CA LYS A 23 -14.79 6.06 32.00
C LYS A 23 -15.01 7.54 32.29
N GLY A 24 -14.97 8.39 31.26
CA GLY A 24 -15.20 9.82 31.36
C GLY A 24 -16.63 10.15 31.80
N ALA A 25 -17.62 9.42 31.28
CA ALA A 25 -19.02 9.54 31.69
C ALA A 25 -19.23 9.20 33.18
N LYS A 26 -18.43 8.26 33.71
CA LYS A 26 -18.43 7.90 35.14
C LYS A 26 -17.65 8.88 36.04
N GLY A 27 -17.23 10.04 35.51
CA GLY A 27 -16.56 11.09 36.26
C GLY A 27 -15.02 11.00 36.30
N ASN A 28 -14.41 10.10 35.53
CA ASN A 28 -12.95 10.03 35.46
C ASN A 28 -12.36 11.17 34.61
N LYS A 29 -11.88 12.23 35.27
CA LYS A 29 -11.29 13.43 34.63
C LYS A 29 -10.12 13.11 33.68
N ALA A 30 -9.29 12.13 34.03
CA ALA A 30 -8.14 11.74 33.18
C ALA A 30 -8.62 11.08 31.88
N ALA A 31 -9.65 10.22 31.95
CA ALA A 31 -10.25 9.63 30.77
C ALA A 31 -10.89 10.70 29.87
N SER A 32 -11.62 11.66 30.45
CA SER A 32 -12.17 12.80 29.69
C SER A 32 -11.10 13.62 28.99
N GLN A 33 -9.93 13.81 29.62
CA GLN A 33 -8.80 14.47 28.98
C GLN A 33 -8.20 13.63 27.84
N ARG A 34 -8.09 12.31 28.02
CA ARG A 34 -7.64 11.41 26.94
C ARG A 34 -8.60 11.44 25.75
N VAL A 35 -9.92 11.42 25.98
CA VAL A 35 -10.92 11.58 24.91
C VAL A 35 -10.69 12.88 24.14
N ARG A 36 -10.46 14.01 24.81
CA ARG A 36 -10.15 15.29 24.14
C ARG A 36 -8.89 15.21 23.28
N THR A 37 -7.83 14.57 23.76
CA THR A 37 -6.62 14.37 22.93
C THR A 37 -6.86 13.38 21.80
N GLY A 38 -7.70 12.38 22.03
CA GLY A 38 -8.08 11.36 21.06
C GLY A 38 -8.86 11.93 19.89
N THR A 39 -9.79 12.86 20.12
CA THR A 39 -10.54 13.53 19.05
C THR A 39 -9.65 14.39 18.16
N VAL A 40 -8.66 15.08 18.74
CA VAL A 40 -7.66 15.84 17.95
C VAL A 40 -6.78 14.91 17.11
N LYS A 41 -6.36 13.76 17.65
CA LYS A 41 -5.62 12.75 16.89
C LYS A 41 -6.49 12.15 15.78
N LEU A 42 -7.76 11.87 16.08
CA LEU A 42 -8.72 11.31 15.12
C LEU A 42 -8.92 12.25 13.94
N GLU A 43 -9.03 13.56 14.17
CA GLU A 43 -9.12 14.54 13.09
C GLU A 43 -7.92 14.47 12.12
N LYS A 44 -6.70 14.35 12.67
CA LYS A 44 -5.47 14.26 11.87
C LYS A 44 -5.44 12.99 11.03
N ILE A 45 -5.74 11.84 11.64
CA ILE A 45 -5.74 10.54 10.96
C ILE A 45 -6.88 10.48 9.94
N ALA A 46 -8.07 11.02 10.25
CA ALA A 46 -9.20 11.08 9.32
C ALA A 46 -8.88 11.91 8.07
N LYS A 47 -8.18 13.05 8.23
CA LYS A 47 -7.69 13.84 7.10
C LYS A 47 -6.70 13.07 6.23
N LEU A 48 -5.80 12.28 6.84
CA LEU A 48 -4.87 11.41 6.10
C LEU A 48 -5.62 10.30 5.37
N TYR A 49 -6.54 9.61 6.04
CA TYR A 49 -7.37 8.57 5.47
C TYR A 49 -8.12 9.07 4.23
N ARG A 50 -8.77 10.25 4.31
CA ARG A 50 -9.49 10.85 3.18
C ARG A 50 -8.59 11.12 1.98
N LYS A 51 -7.35 11.58 2.21
CA LYS A 51 -6.39 11.81 1.12
C LYS A 51 -5.95 10.48 0.49
N GLN A 52 -5.64 9.50 1.32
CA GLN A 52 -5.15 8.20 0.88
C GLN A 52 -6.24 7.37 0.19
N SER A 53 -7.50 7.44 0.64
CA SER A 53 -8.62 6.70 0.05
C SER A 53 -8.88 7.16 -1.38
N VAL A 54 -8.92 8.47 -1.60
CA VAL A 54 -9.06 9.06 -2.93
C VAL A 54 -7.86 8.73 -3.81
N ALA A 55 -6.64 8.78 -3.28
CA ALA A 55 -5.45 8.39 -4.04
C ALA A 55 -5.49 6.91 -4.44
N PHE A 56 -5.85 6.02 -3.50
CA PHE A 56 -5.99 4.59 -3.74
C PHE A 56 -7.04 4.29 -4.82
N GLU A 57 -8.22 4.90 -4.74
CA GLU A 57 -9.29 4.81 -5.73
C GLU A 57 -8.85 5.28 -7.12
N LYS A 58 -8.13 6.40 -7.21
CA LYS A 58 -7.60 6.93 -8.49
C LYS A 58 -6.53 6.03 -9.11
N THR A 59 -5.70 5.42 -8.28
CA THR A 59 -4.63 4.51 -8.74
C THR A 59 -5.20 3.14 -9.14
N ALA A 60 -6.28 2.70 -8.49
CA ALA A 60 -7.00 1.47 -8.84
C ALA A 60 -7.65 1.56 -10.25
N LYS A 61 -8.14 2.75 -10.64
CA LYS A 61 -8.73 2.99 -11.97
C LYS A 61 -7.70 3.07 -13.12
N THR A 62 -6.40 3.11 -12.82
CA THR A 62 -5.33 3.28 -13.83
C THR A 62 -4.41 2.07 -13.97
N LYS A 63 -4.70 0.92 -13.33
CA LYS A 63 -3.98 -0.31 -13.65
C LYS A 63 -4.59 -0.98 -14.88
N PRO A 64 -3.94 -0.95 -16.06
CA PRO A 64 -4.21 -1.96 -17.07
C PRO A 64 -3.91 -3.32 -16.43
N ALA A 65 -4.83 -4.27 -16.58
CA ALA A 65 -4.64 -5.64 -16.15
C ALA A 65 -3.29 -6.14 -16.69
N LYS A 66 -2.37 -6.45 -15.79
CA LYS A 66 -1.10 -7.07 -16.15
C LYS A 66 -1.46 -8.37 -16.86
N PRO A 67 -1.13 -8.57 -18.15
CA PRO A 67 -1.47 -9.82 -18.82
C PRO A 67 -0.78 -10.94 -18.04
N ALA A 68 -1.59 -11.87 -17.54
CA ALA A 68 -1.12 -13.08 -16.90
C ALA A 68 -0.13 -13.73 -17.87
N LYS A 69 1.14 -13.80 -17.47
CA LYS A 69 2.19 -14.45 -18.25
C LYS A 69 1.79 -15.92 -18.36
N ALA A 70 1.21 -16.27 -19.50
CA ALA A 70 0.79 -17.62 -19.83
C ALA A 70 1.99 -18.55 -19.67
N ALA A 71 1.83 -19.57 -18.83
CA ALA A 71 2.76 -20.66 -18.72
C ALA A 71 2.73 -21.51 -20.00
N LYS A 72 3.93 -22.04 -20.34
CA LYS A 72 4.26 -23.34 -20.99
C LYS A 72 5.10 -23.20 -22.26
N PRO A 73 5.89 -24.22 -22.66
CA PRO A 73 6.57 -25.25 -21.85
C PRO A 73 8.06 -25.45 -22.26
N ALA A 74 8.77 -26.28 -21.51
CA ALA A 74 10.12 -26.75 -21.81
C ALA A 74 10.21 -27.53 -23.14
N ALA A 75 11.23 -27.26 -23.95
CA ALA A 75 11.68 -28.15 -25.01
C ALA A 75 13.20 -28.08 -25.22
N LYS A 76 13.86 -29.13 -24.71
CA LYS A 76 15.03 -29.87 -25.25
C LYS A 76 16.12 -29.12 -26.04
N ALA A 77 17.31 -29.14 -25.45
CA ALA A 77 18.58 -29.61 -26.02
C ALA A 77 18.69 -29.73 -27.55
N ALA A 78 19.69 -29.06 -28.14
CA ALA A 78 20.88 -29.70 -28.72
C ALA A 78 21.50 -28.88 -29.87
N LYS A 79 22.84 -28.82 -29.83
CA LYS A 79 23.80 -28.80 -30.95
C LYS A 79 24.09 -27.48 -31.69
N LYS A 80 25.24 -26.92 -31.31
CA LYS A 80 26.20 -26.21 -32.18
C LYS A 80 26.60 -27.12 -33.36
N PRO A 81 26.85 -26.57 -34.55
CA PRO A 81 28.24 -26.56 -35.02
C PRO A 81 28.66 -25.25 -35.71
N ALA A 82 29.98 -25.10 -35.82
CA ALA A 82 30.71 -23.96 -36.34
C ALA A 82 30.63 -23.81 -37.87
N ALA A 83 30.75 -22.58 -38.37
CA ALA A 83 31.46 -22.24 -39.60
C ALA A 83 31.76 -20.72 -39.67
N LYS A 84 33.05 -20.35 -39.70
CA LYS A 84 33.53 -19.09 -40.33
C LYS A 84 33.64 -19.36 -41.84
N PRO A 85 33.52 -18.34 -42.74
CA PRO A 85 34.74 -17.65 -43.17
C PRO A 85 34.58 -16.14 -43.46
N ALA A 86 35.73 -15.54 -43.75
CA ALA A 86 36.08 -14.12 -43.83
C ALA A 86 35.36 -13.27 -44.89
N LYS A 87 35.32 -11.94 -44.65
CA LYS A 87 35.88 -10.89 -45.54
C LYS A 87 35.85 -9.49 -44.88
N LYS A 88 37.03 -8.92 -44.63
CA LYS A 88 37.31 -7.46 -44.73
C LYS A 88 37.44 -7.12 -46.24
N PRO A 89 37.30 -5.86 -46.74
CA PRO A 89 37.85 -4.63 -46.15
C PRO A 89 37.01 -3.33 -46.35
N GLY A 90 37.39 -2.24 -45.66
CA GLY A 90 36.97 -0.87 -46.01
C GLY A 90 36.97 0.08 -44.80
N ARG A 91 38.08 0.78 -44.51
CA ARG A 91 38.46 2.11 -45.03
C ARG A 91 37.90 3.26 -44.16
N LYS A 92 38.71 3.77 -43.24
CA LYS A 92 38.87 5.20 -42.94
C LYS A 92 40.16 5.44 -42.16
#